data_AF-A0A7C4H4P5-F1
#
_entry.id   AF-A0A7C4H4P5-F1
#
_cell.length_a   1.000
_cell.length_b   1.000
_cell.length_c   1.000
_cell.angle_alpha   90.00
_cell.angle_beta   90.00
_cell.angle_gamma   90.00
#
_symmetry.space_group_name_H-M   'P 1'
#
loop_
_entity.id
_entity.type
_entity.pdbx_description
1 polymer ?
#
loop_
_entity_poly.entity_id
_entity_poly.type
_entity_poly.pdbx_seq_one_letter_code
_entity_poly.pdbx_strand_id
1 'polypeptide(L)'
;MDIVQLIRDLIGKVVIISWMLFLLTWIIGWAIKGSPIPSSKIRRVGQGLIEDAIWGAFWVAIGTSIFWLISYISSAIGNVLPKPPVPELP
;
A
#
# COMPACT_ATOMS: atom_id res chain seq x y z
N MET A 1 -0.53 -14.50 19.78
CA MET A 1 -0.61 -13.87 18.45
C MET A 1 0.20 -14.72 17.50
N ASP A 2 -0.42 -15.23 16.45
CA ASP A 2 0.28 -16.00 15.43
C ASP A 2 1.19 -15.05 14.61
N ILE A 3 2.39 -15.48 14.26
CA ILE A 3 3.35 -14.70 13.48
C ILE A 3 2.73 -14.27 12.14
N VAL A 4 1.86 -15.10 11.58
CA VAL A 4 1.13 -14.83 10.34
C VAL A 4 0.16 -13.67 10.50
N GLN A 5 -0.55 -13.61 11.64
CA GLN A 5 -1.47 -12.50 11.94
C GLN A 5 -0.71 -11.19 12.14
N LEU A 6 0.44 -11.22 12.81
CA LEU A 6 1.29 -10.04 13.00
C LEU A 6 1.74 -9.46 11.66
N ILE A 7 2.22 -10.30 10.74
CA ILE A 7 2.70 -9.87 9.43
C ILE A 7 1.54 -9.25 8.62
N ARG A 8 0.36 -9.88 8.62
CA ARG A 8 -0.82 -9.35 7.92
C ARG A 8 -1.27 -8.00 8.45
N ASP A 9 -1.31 -7.83 9.76
CA ASP A 9 -1.68 -6.56 10.40
C ASP A 9 -0.65 -5.46 10.10
N LEU A 10 0.65 -5.79 10.17
CA LEU A 10 1.72 -4.84 9.86
C LEU A 10 1.66 -4.38 8.40
N ILE A 11 1.46 -5.30 7.46
CA ILE A 11 1.29 -4.97 6.03
C ILE A 11 0.07 -4.05 5.84
N GLY A 12 -1.06 -4.38 6.46
CA GLY A 12 -2.27 -3.55 6.38
C GLY A 12 -2.03 -2.12 6.87
N LYS A 13 -1.37 -1.97 8.03
CA LYS A 13 -1.00 -0.67 8.60
C LYS A 13 -0.07 0.12 7.69
N VAL A 14 0.97 -0.51 7.16
CA VAL A 14 1.93 0.15 6.25
C VAL A 14 1.20 0.65 5.00
N VAL A 15 0.35 -0.17 4.38
CA VAL A 15 -0.42 0.22 3.20
C VAL A 15 -1.32 1.43 3.48
N ILE A 16 -2.03 1.44 4.61
CA ILE A 16 -2.90 2.56 4.99
C ILE A 16 -2.07 3.84 5.18
N ILE A 17 -0.94 3.76 5.90
CA ILE A 17 -0.06 4.91 6.14
C ILE A 17 0.50 5.44 4.80
N SER A 18 0.90 4.55 3.88
CA SER A 18 1.37 4.95 2.55
C SER A 18 0.31 5.68 1.75
N TRP A 19 -0.94 5.22 1.77
CA TRP A 19 -2.06 5.91 1.12
C TRP A 19 -2.36 7.28 1.74
N MET A 20 -2.25 7.40 3.07
CA MET A 20 -2.40 8.69 3.74
C MET A 20 -1.29 9.67 3.37
N LEU A 21 -0.03 9.22 3.33
CA LEU A 21 1.10 10.04 2.89
C LEU A 21 0.96 10.47 1.44
N PHE A 22 0.49 9.58 0.56
CA PHE A 22 0.15 9.92 -0.81
C PHE A 22 -0.86 11.07 -0.88
N LEU A 23 -2.00 10.94 -0.20
CA LEU A 23 -3.05 11.95 -0.22
C LEU A 23 -2.56 13.29 0.34
N LEU A 24 -1.78 13.25 1.42
CA LEU A 24 -1.21 14.45 2.02
C LEU A 24 -0.28 15.17 1.04
N THR A 25 0.69 14.46 0.47
CA THR A 25 1.64 15.04 -0.50
C THR A 25 0.93 15.53 -1.76
N TRP A 26 -0.09 14.80 -2.23
CA TRP A 26 -0.91 15.18 -3.37
C TRP A 26 -1.65 16.50 -3.12
N ILE A 27 -2.36 16.62 -1.99
CA ILE A 27 -3.10 17.83 -1.61
C ILE A 27 -2.15 19.02 -1.49
N ILE A 28 -1.00 18.83 -0.83
CA ILE A 28 0.02 19.88 -0.69
C ILE A 28 0.56 20.31 -2.06
N GLY A 29 0.88 19.35 -2.93
CA GLY A 29 1.37 19.64 -4.28
C GLY A 29 0.39 20.47 -5.10
N TRP A 30 -0.91 20.14 -5.05
CA TRP A 30 -1.97 20.93 -5.69
C TRP A 30 -2.17 22.30 -5.04
N ALA A 31 -2.13 22.39 -3.71
CA ALA A 31 -2.23 23.65 -2.99
C ALA A 31 -1.10 24.63 -3.39
N ILE A 32 0.14 24.13 -3.51
CA ILE A 32 1.28 24.92 -3.95
C ILE A 32 1.14 25.33 -5.42
N LYS A 33 0.80 24.39 -6.31
CA LYS A 33 0.67 24.66 -7.76
C LYS A 33 -0.50 25.60 -8.10
N GLY A 34 -1.60 25.47 -7.36
CA GLY A 34 -2.83 26.25 -7.50
C GLY A 34 -2.78 27.62 -6.83
N SER A 35 -1.75 27.89 -6.00
CA SER A 35 -1.60 29.19 -5.36
C SER A 35 -1.34 30.31 -6.40
N PRO A 36 -1.93 31.51 -6.22
CA PRO A 36 -1.75 32.65 -7.11
C PRO A 36 -0.40 33.35 -6.85
N ILE A 37 0.69 32.57 -6.73
CA ILE A 37 2.04 33.09 -6.45
C ILE A 37 2.79 33.24 -7.77
N PRO A 38 3.33 34.43 -8.10
CA PRO A 38 4.04 34.70 -9.36
C PRO A 38 5.49 34.17 -9.31
N SER A 39 5.66 32.89 -8.97
CA SER A 39 6.96 32.22 -8.93
C SER A 39 6.90 30.88 -9.66
N SER A 40 7.58 30.81 -10.80
CA SER A 40 7.69 29.58 -11.59
C SER A 40 8.39 28.45 -10.84
N LYS A 41 9.34 28.79 -9.96
CA LYS A 41 10.05 27.81 -9.11
C LYS A 41 9.11 27.11 -8.13
N ILE A 42 8.20 27.85 -7.51
CA ILE A 42 7.25 27.31 -6.52
C ILE A 42 6.25 26.37 -7.21
N ARG A 43 5.74 26.75 -8.39
CA ARG A 43 4.88 25.87 -9.19
C ARG A 43 5.57 24.57 -9.61
N ARG A 44 6.87 24.63 -9.93
CA ARG A 44 7.68 23.45 -10.26
C ARG A 44 7.85 22.51 -9.06
N VAL A 45 8.03 23.05 -7.85
CA VAL A 45 8.07 22.23 -6.62
C VAL A 45 6.72 21.54 -6.40
N GLY A 46 5.60 22.27 -6.52
CA GLY A 46 4.27 21.68 -6.40
C GLY A 46 4.03 20.56 -7.43
N GLN A 47 4.48 20.74 -8.67
CA GLN A 47 4.41 19.70 -9.71
C GLN A 47 5.28 18.48 -9.37
N GLY A 48 6.50 18.69 -8.87
CA GLY A 48 7.38 17.59 -8.43
C GLY A 48 6.75 16.76 -7.31
N LEU A 49 6.14 17.41 -6.32
CA LEU A 49 5.44 16.72 -5.23
C LEU A 49 4.26 15.87 -5.74
N ILE A 50 3.50 16.36 -6.71
CA ILE A 50 2.40 15.60 -7.32
C ILE A 50 2.96 14.38 -8.07
N GLU A 51 4.04 14.56 -8.83
CA GLU A 51 4.68 13.47 -9.59
C GLU A 51 5.23 12.39 -8.66
N ASP A 52 5.95 12.77 -7.62
CA ASP A 52 6.48 11.86 -6.61
C ASP A 52 5.35 11.12 -5.87
N ALA A 53 4.24 11.80 -5.57
CA ALA A 53 3.06 11.17 -4.98
C ALA A 53 2.44 10.12 -5.92
N ILE A 54 2.29 10.43 -7.21
CA ILE A 54 1.77 9.47 -8.22
C ILE A 54 2.66 8.22 -8.26
N TRP A 55 3.98 8.39 -8.32
CA TRP A 55 4.91 7.28 -8.32
C TRP A 55 4.82 6.44 -7.05
N GLY A 56 4.70 7.09 -5.88
CA GLY A 56 4.47 6.41 -4.61
C GLY A 56 3.20 5.57 -4.61
N ALA A 57 2.06 6.14 -5.01
CA ALA A 57 0.79 5.42 -5.08
C ALA A 57 0.83 4.27 -6.10
N PHE A 58 1.49 4.47 -7.23
CA PHE A 58 1.67 3.43 -8.24
C PHE A 58 2.42 2.22 -7.67
N TRP A 59 3.51 2.43 -6.95
CA TRP A 59 4.26 1.34 -6.32
C TRP A 59 3.47 0.64 -5.22
N VAL A 60 2.71 1.38 -4.41
CA VAL A 60 1.83 0.80 -3.38
C VAL A 60 0.74 -0.06 -4.03
N ALA A 61 0.12 0.42 -5.11
CA ALA A 61 -0.91 -0.33 -5.84
C ALA A 61 -0.36 -1.61 -6.47
N ILE A 62 0.83 -1.57 -7.07
CA ILE A 62 1.49 -2.76 -7.62
C ILE A 62 1.85 -3.75 -6.52
N GLY A 63 2.50 -3.28 -5.45
CA GLY A 63 2.92 -4.14 -4.34
C GLY A 63 1.75 -4.85 -3.68
N THR A 64 0.64 -4.12 -3.44
CA THR A 64 -0.59 -4.70 -2.89
C THR A 64 -1.24 -5.70 -3.84
N SER A 65 -1.26 -5.42 -5.15
CA SER A 65 -1.80 -6.33 -6.17
C SER A 65 -1.02 -7.64 -6.25
N ILE A 66 0.32 -7.57 -6.28
CA ILE A 66 1.19 -8.75 -6.29
C ILE A 66 1.00 -9.57 -5.01
N PHE A 67 0.96 -8.93 -3.86
CA PHE A 67 0.75 -9.61 -2.58
C PHE A 67 -0.61 -10.33 -2.53
N TRP A 68 -1.66 -9.68 -3.05
CA TRP A 68 -2.98 -10.29 -3.14
C TRP A 68 -2.99 -11.50 -4.08
N LEU A 69 -2.32 -11.41 -5.22
CA LEU A 69 -2.18 -12.52 -6.17
C LEU A 69 -1.46 -13.73 -5.53
N ILE A 70 -0.35 -13.51 -4.85
CA ILE A 70 0.38 -14.57 -4.14
C ILE A 70 -0.52 -15.20 -3.08
N SER A 71 -1.19 -14.37 -2.27
CA SER A 71 -2.10 -14.84 -1.23
C SER A 71 -3.23 -15.69 -1.81
N TYR A 72 -3.81 -15.28 -2.95
CA TYR A 72 -4.86 -16.01 -3.65
C TYR A 72 -4.37 -17.38 -4.12
N ILE A 73 -3.21 -17.44 -4.78
CA ILE A 73 -2.62 -18.70 -5.26
C ILE A 73 -2.29 -19.64 -4.09
N SER A 74 -1.67 -19.13 -3.03
CA SER A 74 -1.36 -19.93 -1.84
C SER A 74 -2.62 -20.49 -1.18
N SER A 75 -3.70 -19.70 -1.08
CA SER A 75 -4.98 -20.18 -0.56
C SER A 75 -5.62 -21.22 -1.47
N ALA A 76 -5.55 -21.05 -2.80
CA ALA A 76 -6.07 -22.03 -3.75
C ALA A 76 -5.39 -23.40 -3.57
N ILE A 77 -4.05 -23.43 -3.46
CA ILE A 77 -3.28 -24.67 -3.29
C ILE A 77 -3.51 -25.28 -1.89
N GLY A 78 -3.52 -24.45 -0.84
CA GLY A 78 -3.69 -24.92 0.54
C GLY A 78 -5.04 -25.61 0.80
N ASN A 79 -6.10 -25.21 0.10
CA ASN A 79 -7.42 -25.84 0.22
C ASN A 79 -7.54 -27.19 -0.50
N VAL A 80 -6.61 -27.52 -1.42
CA VAL A 80 -6.60 -28.81 -2.13
C VAL A 80 -6.01 -29.93 -1.27
N LEU A 81 -5.17 -29.59 -0.27
CA LEU A 81 -4.57 -30.59 0.61
C LEU A 81 -5.54 -30.95 1.75
N PRO A 82 -5.76 -32.25 2.03
CA PRO A 82 -6.59 -32.66 3.15
C PRO A 82 -5.98 -32.15 4.46
N LYS A 83 -6.85 -31.68 5.36
CA LYS A 83 -6.47 -31.23 6.71
C LYS A 83 -5.71 -32.39 7.40
N PRO A 84 -4.55 -32.14 8.03
CA PRO A 84 -3.84 -33.19 8.77
C PRO A 84 -4.79 -33.84 9.78
N PRO A 85 -4.74 -35.17 9.99
CA PRO A 85 -5.53 -35.83 11.01
C PRO A 85 -5.26 -35.18 12.36
N VAL A 86 -6.32 -34.75 13.06
CA VAL A 86 -6.20 -34.27 14.43
C VAL A 86 -5.97 -35.50 15.30
N PRO A 87 -4.88 -35.58 16.07
CA PRO A 87 -4.70 -36.67 17.02
C PRO A 87 -5.86 -36.65 18.01
N GLU A 88 -6.68 -37.70 18.05
CA GLU A 88 -7.60 -37.92 19.15
C GLU A 88 -6.75 -38.16 20.40
N LEU A 89 -6.74 -37.18 21.30
CA LEU A 89 -6.13 -37.34 22.61
C LEU A 89 -7.00 -38.36 23.40
N PRO A 90 -6.38 -39.39 24.02
CA PRO A 90 -7.10 -40.35 24.85
C PRO A 90 -7.69 -39.71 26.11
#